data_AF-A0A351APZ4-F1
#
_entry.id   AF-A0A351APZ4-F1
#
_cell.length_a   1.000
_cell.length_b   1.000
_cell.length_c   1.000
_cell.angle_alpha   90.00
_cell.angle_beta   90.00
_cell.angle_gamma   90.00
#
_symmetry.space_group_name_H-M   'P 1'
#
loop_
_entity.id
_entity.type
_entity.pdbx_description
1 polymer ?
#
loop_
_entity_poly.entity_id
_entity_poly.type
_entity_poly.pdbx_seq_one_letter_code
_entity_poly.pdbx_strand_id
1 'polypeptide(L)'
;MEGVKSKLGEEVGGLKDRIDKEVTAITKAYTAAIATFREEMEKWWNESLKKSINDCETSMKSWVNSTLDGYWTIAQTKDSLKVLNDDIKGLLESQKTFLKGLIEANAADIKTLNDKLKELDEAVKKNSDDIKAVDKALEEAKEELTNAYTDAISKAVSEFEGTFSDEIKSRISSVNNSIEAKNKAIESKVLSLEESVSSLNDKLSEFLNASVSLRIQSVSWFPTSTDGKEILYYDKGDPDFPESESYKYIKYIKFRFDVRPASEAANITADLLSARLLYTKTRAAAREDVELDITDFSNASGVITVTIDASKVSKDFIDGKISASVAVAVGNLSTEYVPLKAQALEDPVIRYETIDGKMLPDSELEKVICYGRVGGGYLTLLNRTHTYGRIDFTGEIVELVVNLSRSTWEGATLQKIKVCRDAAVPKSSIYGELRFYNQYRLEFADLEKLDVSKMDNLMRLFEQCTHLTDLRISSWCPKPKEMYRAFYCCRSLKTLDLSGWDMSQIDRVTELFYNCASLRDVYLDKWDLTNYKGEAYPQVYERDVFSGLQSDRHDLNIYVRNCNKKTVNAVKRWVNNSVIAQGQPHERVNYITK
;
A
#
# COMPACT_ATOMS: atom_id res chain seq x y z
N MET A 1 52.54 -161.41 66.28
CA MET A 1 51.74 -161.01 65.10
C MET A 1 50.43 -160.33 65.50
N GLU A 2 49.75 -160.79 66.56
CA GLU A 2 48.49 -160.16 67.04
C GLU A 2 48.66 -158.75 67.61
N GLY A 3 49.76 -158.43 68.31
CA GLY A 3 49.98 -157.09 68.87
C GLY A 3 50.16 -155.95 67.84
N VAL A 4 50.54 -156.27 66.60
CA VAL A 4 50.73 -155.26 65.54
C VAL A 4 49.41 -154.93 64.84
N LYS A 5 48.52 -155.92 64.66
CA LYS A 5 47.18 -155.70 64.09
C LYS A 5 46.30 -154.83 64.98
N SER A 6 46.39 -154.97 66.30
CA SER A 6 45.64 -154.15 67.26
C SER A 6 46.04 -152.68 67.18
N LYS A 7 47.35 -152.38 67.16
CA LYS A 7 47.85 -151.00 67.10
C LYS A 7 47.52 -150.31 65.77
N LEU A 8 47.56 -151.05 64.66
CA LEU A 8 47.23 -150.50 63.34
C LEU A 8 45.74 -150.14 63.23
N GLY A 9 44.86 -150.95 63.85
CA GLY A 9 43.42 -150.66 63.89
C GLY A 9 43.09 -149.40 64.70
N GLU A 10 43.77 -149.21 65.83
CA GLU A 10 43.64 -147.99 66.64
C GLU A 10 44.17 -146.74 65.91
N GLU A 11 45.31 -146.83 65.23
CA GLU A 11 45.86 -145.69 64.47
C GLU A 11 44.99 -145.30 63.28
N VAL A 12 44.46 -146.27 62.52
CA VAL A 12 43.60 -145.99 61.36
C VAL A 12 42.25 -145.39 61.80
N GLY A 13 41.67 -145.89 62.89
CA GLY A 13 40.48 -145.29 63.49
C GLY A 13 40.74 -143.85 63.93
N GLY A 14 41.86 -143.62 64.63
CA GLY A 14 42.27 -142.28 65.07
C GLY A 14 42.57 -141.31 63.91
N LEU A 15 43.11 -141.81 62.79
CA LEU A 15 43.36 -140.98 61.60
C LEU A 15 42.06 -140.56 60.91
N LYS A 16 41.09 -141.48 60.80
CA LYS A 16 39.79 -141.21 60.21
C LYS A 16 39.02 -140.17 61.01
N ASP A 17 38.99 -140.31 62.33
CA ASP A 17 38.33 -139.34 63.21
C ASP A 17 38.98 -137.96 63.13
N ARG A 18 40.32 -137.88 62.96
CA ARG A 18 41.02 -136.62 62.75
C ARG A 18 40.69 -135.97 61.41
N ILE A 19 40.65 -136.76 60.33
CA ILE A 19 40.29 -136.26 59.00
C ILE A 19 38.84 -135.77 58.98
N ASP A 20 37.89 -136.53 59.51
CA ASP A 20 36.48 -136.14 59.55
C ASP A 20 36.29 -134.87 60.40
N LYS A 21 37.05 -134.73 61.50
CA LYS A 21 37.03 -133.52 62.32
C LYS A 21 37.61 -132.31 61.61
N GLU A 22 38.73 -132.46 60.89
CA GLU A 22 39.33 -131.38 60.10
C GLU A 22 38.48 -130.98 58.89
N VAL A 23 37.94 -131.95 58.14
CA VAL A 23 37.03 -131.68 57.03
C VAL A 23 35.77 -130.98 57.52
N THR A 24 35.22 -131.39 58.66
CA THR A 24 34.08 -130.72 59.28
C THR A 24 34.45 -129.30 59.74
N ALA A 25 35.63 -129.11 60.33
CA ALA A 25 36.11 -127.81 60.78
C ALA A 25 36.32 -126.84 59.60
N ILE A 26 36.97 -127.29 58.52
CA ILE A 26 37.19 -126.51 57.30
C ILE A 26 35.86 -126.18 56.63
N THR A 27 34.95 -127.16 56.48
CA THR A 27 33.64 -126.92 55.87
C THR A 27 32.85 -125.88 56.66
N LYS A 28 32.88 -125.95 57.99
CA LYS A 28 32.22 -124.98 58.88
C LYS A 28 32.86 -123.60 58.79
N ALA A 29 34.19 -123.53 58.75
CA ALA A 29 34.94 -122.27 58.61
C ALA A 29 34.68 -121.61 57.25
N TYR A 30 34.68 -122.39 56.16
CA TYR A 30 34.44 -121.88 54.81
C TYR A 30 32.99 -121.43 54.63
N THR A 31 32.03 -122.17 55.19
CA THR A 31 30.61 -121.77 55.20
C THR A 31 30.38 -120.50 56.01
N ALA A 32 31.04 -120.37 57.17
CA ALA A 32 30.98 -119.15 57.98
C ALA A 32 31.60 -117.96 57.23
N ALA A 33 32.76 -118.13 56.58
CA ALA A 33 33.41 -117.07 55.81
C ALA A 33 32.56 -116.61 54.62
N ILE A 34 31.91 -117.52 53.88
CA ILE A 34 30.99 -117.18 52.80
C ILE A 34 29.77 -116.43 53.34
N ALA A 35 29.21 -116.86 54.48
CA ALA A 35 28.07 -116.18 55.10
C ALA A 35 28.46 -114.75 55.54
N THR A 36 29.59 -114.58 56.22
CA THR A 36 30.10 -113.26 56.62
C THR A 36 30.37 -112.37 55.41
N PHE A 37 31.05 -112.89 54.37
CA PHE A 37 31.31 -112.11 53.16
C PHE A 37 30.03 -111.70 52.45
N ARG A 38 29.01 -112.58 52.40
CA ARG A 38 27.70 -112.24 51.83
C ARG A 38 27.01 -111.13 52.64
N GLU A 39 27.00 -111.23 53.97
CA GLU A 39 26.42 -110.20 54.84
C GLU A 39 27.12 -108.84 54.66
N GLU A 40 28.45 -108.83 54.58
CA GLU A 40 29.23 -107.60 54.36
C GLU A 40 28.96 -106.99 52.98
N MET A 41 28.90 -107.81 51.93
CA MET A 41 28.55 -107.38 50.57
C MET A 41 27.14 -106.82 50.50
N GLU A 42 26.14 -107.50 51.07
CA GLU A 42 24.76 -107.03 51.08
C GLU A 42 24.63 -105.71 51.87
N LYS A 43 25.33 -105.58 53.00
CA LYS A 43 25.37 -104.35 53.77
C LYS A 43 25.97 -103.20 52.97
N TRP A 44 27.15 -103.41 52.37
CA TRP A 44 27.83 -102.38 51.58
C TRP A 44 26.98 -101.95 50.38
N TRP A 45 26.40 -102.92 49.66
CA TRP A 45 25.56 -102.63 48.49
C TRP A 45 24.33 -101.81 48.88
N ASN A 46 23.64 -102.19 49.97
CA ASN A 46 22.48 -101.47 50.47
C ASN A 46 22.83 -100.05 50.94
N GLU A 47 23.95 -99.88 51.66
CA GLU A 47 24.40 -98.56 52.11
C GLU A 47 24.77 -97.64 50.94
N SER A 48 25.47 -98.18 49.93
CA SER A 48 25.90 -97.44 48.75
C SER A 48 24.73 -97.01 47.85
N LEU A 49 23.76 -97.91 47.64
CA LEU A 49 22.53 -97.60 46.90
C LEU A 49 21.69 -96.55 47.63
N LYS A 50 21.52 -96.69 48.94
CA LYS A 50 20.76 -95.74 49.76
C LYS A 50 21.39 -94.35 49.71
N LYS A 51 22.72 -94.26 49.79
CA LYS A 51 23.44 -92.99 49.66
C LYS A 51 23.22 -92.35 48.27
N SER A 52 23.37 -93.12 47.21
CA SER A 52 23.20 -92.62 45.83
C SER A 52 21.77 -92.13 45.56
N ILE A 53 20.76 -92.82 46.09
CA ILE A 53 19.35 -92.39 46.00
C ILE A 53 19.15 -91.07 46.76
N ASN A 54 19.66 -90.96 47.98
CA ASN A 54 19.53 -89.74 48.78
C ASN A 54 20.22 -88.54 48.10
N ASP A 55 21.45 -88.73 47.60
CA ASP A 55 22.21 -87.67 46.93
C ASP A 55 21.49 -87.18 45.65
N CYS A 56 20.87 -88.11 44.91
CA CYS A 56 20.04 -87.79 43.74
C CYS A 56 18.75 -87.04 44.14
N GLU A 57 18.05 -87.50 45.18
CA GLU A 57 16.84 -86.86 45.68
C GLU A 57 17.12 -85.43 46.19
N THR A 58 18.21 -85.22 46.92
CA THR A 58 18.64 -83.90 47.37
C THR A 58 18.97 -82.98 46.21
N SER A 59 19.69 -83.47 45.20
CA SER A 59 20.02 -82.69 44.00
C SER A 59 18.76 -82.30 43.21
N MET A 60 17.82 -83.24 43.03
CA MET A 60 16.56 -82.97 42.36
C MET A 60 15.70 -81.96 43.13
N LYS A 61 15.60 -82.08 44.46
CA LYS A 61 14.86 -81.11 45.29
C LYS A 61 15.47 -79.72 45.23
N SER A 62 16.80 -79.61 45.28
CA SER A 62 17.50 -78.33 45.18
C SER A 62 17.29 -77.67 43.82
N TRP A 63 17.41 -78.44 42.74
CA TRP A 63 17.16 -77.94 41.39
C TRP A 63 15.71 -77.50 41.18
N VAL A 64 14.72 -78.30 41.59
CA VAL A 64 13.30 -77.96 41.46
C VAL A 64 12.94 -76.71 42.28
N ASN A 65 13.40 -76.63 43.54
CA ASN A 65 13.06 -75.49 44.40
C ASN A 65 13.71 -74.19 43.92
N SER A 66 14.99 -74.23 43.50
CA SER A 66 15.66 -73.03 42.95
C SER A 66 15.03 -72.54 41.64
N THR A 67 14.44 -73.44 40.85
CA THR A 67 13.76 -73.09 39.60
C THR A 67 12.36 -72.50 39.86
N LEU A 68 11.70 -72.85 40.97
CA LEU A 68 10.35 -72.37 41.31
C LEU A 68 10.34 -71.07 42.13
N ASP A 69 11.35 -70.80 42.96
CA ASP A 69 11.40 -69.62 43.84
C ASP A 69 11.55 -68.30 43.05
N GLY A 70 11.99 -68.36 41.79
CA GLY A 70 12.14 -67.21 40.90
C GLY A 70 10.88 -66.79 40.13
N TYR A 71 9.79 -67.57 40.18
CA TYR A 71 8.56 -67.29 39.43
C TYR A 71 7.39 -67.02 40.38
N TRP A 72 6.80 -65.82 40.27
CA TRP A 72 5.52 -65.52 40.93
C TRP A 72 4.48 -66.55 40.53
N THR A 73 3.77 -67.13 41.51
CA THR A 73 2.73 -68.10 41.18
C THR A 73 1.65 -67.42 40.33
N ILE A 74 1.06 -68.19 39.40
CA ILE A 74 -0.02 -67.68 38.54
C ILE A 74 -1.18 -67.11 39.38
N ALA A 75 -1.44 -67.69 40.55
CA ALA A 75 -2.45 -67.21 41.49
C ALA A 75 -2.14 -65.80 42.02
N GLN A 76 -0.91 -65.57 42.51
CA GLN A 76 -0.51 -64.26 43.02
C GLN A 76 -0.50 -63.19 41.93
N THR A 77 -0.01 -63.53 40.73
CA THR A 77 -0.05 -62.61 39.58
C THR A 77 -1.48 -62.24 39.20
N LYS A 78 -2.40 -63.23 39.20
CA LYS A 78 -3.82 -63.02 38.90
C LYS A 78 -4.51 -62.14 39.95
N ASP A 79 -4.22 -62.35 41.22
CA ASP A 79 -4.82 -61.55 42.31
C ASP A 79 -4.31 -60.11 42.28
N SER A 80 -3.01 -59.89 42.06
CA SER A 80 -2.46 -58.54 41.87
C SER A 80 -3.01 -57.84 40.63
N LEU A 81 -3.17 -58.55 39.50
CA LEU A 81 -3.81 -58.00 38.30
C LEU A 81 -5.28 -57.65 38.54
N LYS A 82 -6.01 -58.45 39.33
CA LYS A 82 -7.40 -58.16 39.68
C LYS A 82 -7.51 -56.89 40.53
N VAL A 83 -6.68 -56.74 41.56
CA VAL A 83 -6.65 -55.54 42.41
C VAL A 83 -6.32 -54.30 41.58
N LEU A 84 -5.28 -54.36 40.74
CA LEU A 84 -4.90 -53.25 39.87
C LEU A 84 -6.04 -52.86 38.91
N ASN A 85 -6.74 -53.85 38.35
CA ASN A 85 -7.87 -53.62 37.46
C ASN A 85 -9.07 -53.00 38.19
N ASP A 86 -9.35 -53.40 39.43
CA ASP A 86 -10.43 -52.81 40.23
C ASP A 86 -10.08 -51.37 40.65
N ASP A 87 -8.82 -51.08 40.98
CA ASP A 87 -8.33 -49.72 41.25
C ASP A 87 -8.42 -48.81 40.01
N ILE A 88 -8.02 -49.31 38.83
CA ILE A 88 -8.13 -48.58 37.56
C ILE A 88 -9.60 -48.28 37.24
N LYS A 89 -10.52 -49.23 37.48
CA LYS A 89 -11.96 -48.99 37.30
C LYS A 89 -12.49 -47.94 38.27
N GLY A 90 -12.07 -47.96 39.53
CA GLY A 90 -12.43 -46.94 40.52
C GLY A 90 -11.95 -45.55 40.12
N LEU A 91 -10.68 -45.45 39.67
CA LEU A 91 -10.11 -44.21 39.15
C LEU A 91 -10.87 -43.70 37.93
N LEU A 92 -11.20 -44.58 36.98
CA LEU A 92 -11.95 -44.21 35.79
C LEU A 92 -13.35 -43.66 36.14
N GLU A 93 -14.05 -44.29 37.09
CA GLU A 93 -15.41 -43.88 37.45
C GLU A 93 -15.44 -42.56 38.21
N SER A 94 -14.47 -42.33 39.10
CA SER A 94 -14.30 -41.04 39.77
C SER A 94 -13.96 -39.91 38.79
N GLN A 95 -13.07 -40.15 37.82
CA GLN A 95 -12.76 -39.18 36.77
C GLN A 95 -13.97 -38.87 35.89
N LYS A 96 -14.75 -39.88 35.50
CA LYS A 96 -16.00 -39.67 34.75
C LYS A 96 -16.99 -38.82 35.52
N THR A 97 -17.16 -39.09 36.80
CA THR A 97 -18.08 -38.33 37.67
C THR A 97 -17.64 -36.88 37.81
N PHE A 98 -16.34 -36.63 38.00
CA PHE A 98 -15.78 -35.29 38.07
C PHE A 98 -15.96 -34.51 36.75
N LEU A 99 -15.63 -35.15 35.61
CA LEU A 99 -15.81 -34.53 34.30
C LEU A 99 -17.28 -34.23 34.00
N LYS A 100 -18.20 -35.13 34.36
CA LYS A 100 -19.64 -34.89 34.21
C LYS A 100 -20.11 -33.69 35.03
N GLY A 101 -19.64 -33.56 36.27
CA GLY A 101 -19.94 -32.39 37.11
C GLY A 101 -19.43 -31.07 36.51
N LEU A 102 -18.22 -31.07 35.95
CA LEU A 102 -17.68 -29.90 35.24
C LEU A 102 -18.48 -29.56 33.98
N ILE A 103 -18.90 -30.56 33.21
CA ILE A 103 -19.73 -30.36 32.01
C ILE A 103 -21.08 -29.76 32.38
N GLU A 104 -21.74 -30.27 33.42
CA GLU A 104 -23.04 -29.78 33.87
C GLU A 104 -22.96 -28.34 34.40
N ALA A 105 -21.93 -28.03 35.20
CA ALA A 105 -21.68 -26.67 35.69
C ALA A 105 -21.43 -25.69 34.54
N ASN A 106 -20.53 -26.05 33.61
CA ASN A 106 -20.23 -25.19 32.46
C ASN A 106 -21.44 -25.01 31.54
N ALA A 107 -22.26 -26.05 31.35
CA ALA A 107 -23.49 -25.93 30.55
C ALA A 107 -24.51 -24.97 31.19
N ALA A 108 -24.63 -24.97 32.52
CA ALA A 108 -25.49 -24.05 33.25
C ALA A 108 -24.99 -22.59 33.15
N ASP A 109 -23.68 -22.37 33.26
CA ASP A 109 -23.06 -21.06 33.12
C ASP A 109 -23.22 -20.51 31.69
N ILE A 110 -22.96 -21.34 30.68
CA ILE A 110 -23.15 -20.98 29.26
C ILE A 110 -24.61 -20.58 29.00
N LYS A 111 -25.58 -21.34 29.51
CA LYS A 111 -27.00 -21.00 29.36
C LYS A 111 -27.32 -19.64 29.99
N THR A 112 -26.85 -19.41 31.21
CA THR A 112 -27.07 -18.14 31.93
C THR A 112 -26.45 -16.95 31.20
N LEU A 113 -25.24 -17.10 30.66
CA LEU A 113 -24.58 -16.07 29.86
C LEU A 113 -25.33 -15.80 28.56
N ASN A 114 -25.84 -16.84 27.90
CA ASN A 114 -26.58 -16.69 26.65
C ASN A 114 -27.93 -15.98 26.86
N ASP A 115 -28.64 -16.29 27.95
CA ASP A 115 -29.88 -15.60 28.31
C ASP A 115 -29.63 -14.10 28.58
N LYS A 116 -28.56 -13.76 29.32
CA LYS A 116 -28.14 -12.37 29.53
C LYS A 116 -27.73 -11.65 28.24
N LEU A 117 -27.06 -12.35 27.33
CA LEU A 117 -26.66 -11.79 26.04
C LEU A 117 -27.88 -11.43 25.20
N LYS A 118 -28.92 -12.27 25.24
CA LYS A 118 -30.18 -12.02 24.55
C LYS A 118 -30.93 -10.81 25.13
N GLU A 119 -30.99 -10.68 26.46
CA GLU A 119 -31.56 -9.50 27.12
C GLU A 119 -30.84 -8.20 26.71
N LEU A 120 -29.50 -8.26 26.62
CA LEU A 120 -28.69 -7.12 26.20
C LEU A 120 -28.95 -6.75 24.73
N ASP A 121 -29.06 -7.73 23.84
CA ASP A 121 -29.33 -7.49 22.41
C ASP A 121 -30.71 -6.85 22.19
N GLU A 122 -31.74 -7.32 22.91
CA GLU A 122 -33.08 -6.72 22.89
C GLU A 122 -33.07 -5.27 23.40
N ALA A 123 -32.31 -4.99 24.46
CA ALA A 123 -32.16 -3.63 25.00
C ALA A 123 -31.41 -2.70 24.03
N VAL A 124 -30.33 -3.18 23.39
CA VAL A 124 -29.57 -2.40 22.41
C VAL A 124 -30.44 -2.08 21.19
N LYS A 125 -31.21 -3.05 20.70
CA LYS A 125 -32.13 -2.85 19.57
C LYS A 125 -33.19 -1.79 19.90
N LYS A 126 -33.81 -1.89 21.08
CA LYS A 126 -34.77 -0.89 21.55
C LYS A 126 -34.15 0.51 21.63
N ASN A 127 -32.96 0.64 22.23
CA ASN A 127 -32.26 1.92 22.30
C ASN A 127 -31.94 2.48 20.91
N SER A 128 -31.56 1.64 19.95
CA SER A 128 -31.34 2.08 18.57
C SER A 128 -32.62 2.61 17.91
N ASP A 129 -33.76 1.99 18.16
CA ASP A 129 -35.05 2.43 17.61
C ASP A 129 -35.52 3.73 18.28
N ASP A 130 -35.33 3.85 19.61
CA ASP A 130 -35.63 5.07 20.37
C ASP A 130 -34.76 6.25 19.90
N ILE A 131 -33.47 6.05 19.65
CA ILE A 131 -32.58 7.09 19.12
C ILE A 131 -33.04 7.57 17.74
N LYS A 132 -33.43 6.65 16.84
CA LYS A 132 -33.96 7.02 15.51
C LYS A 132 -35.27 7.80 15.61
N ALA A 133 -36.15 7.44 16.54
CA ALA A 133 -37.39 8.15 16.77
C ALA A 133 -37.12 9.58 17.29
N VAL A 134 -36.17 9.75 18.21
CA VAL A 134 -35.75 11.07 18.71
C VAL A 134 -35.12 11.91 17.60
N ASP A 135 -34.25 11.33 16.77
CA ASP A 135 -33.61 12.03 15.65
C ASP A 135 -34.65 12.57 14.66
N LYS A 136 -35.63 11.74 14.30
CA LYS A 136 -36.74 12.15 13.43
C LYS A 136 -37.59 13.27 14.05
N ALA A 137 -37.95 13.12 15.32
CA ALA A 137 -38.72 14.15 16.04
C ALA A 137 -37.95 15.47 16.17
N LEU A 138 -36.62 15.41 16.30
CA LEU A 138 -35.76 16.59 16.35
C LEU A 138 -35.72 17.32 15.00
N GLU A 139 -35.62 16.59 13.89
CA GLU A 139 -35.66 17.19 12.56
C GLU A 139 -37.03 17.81 12.25
N GLU A 140 -38.13 17.11 12.57
CA GLU A 140 -39.49 17.66 12.43
C GLU A 140 -39.68 18.92 13.28
N ALA A 141 -39.24 18.92 14.54
CA ALA A 141 -39.32 20.09 15.42
C ALA A 141 -38.46 21.26 14.92
N LYS A 142 -37.27 21.00 14.36
CA LYS A 142 -36.43 22.05 13.76
C LYS A 142 -37.12 22.67 12.55
N GLU A 143 -37.72 21.86 11.70
CA GLU A 143 -38.44 22.32 10.51
C GLU A 143 -39.67 23.15 10.90
N GLU A 144 -40.49 22.65 11.81
CA GLU A 144 -41.66 23.36 12.34
C GLU A 144 -41.28 24.70 12.98
N LEU A 145 -40.22 24.72 13.80
CA LEU A 145 -39.76 25.93 14.46
C LEU A 145 -39.19 26.93 13.43
N THR A 146 -38.41 26.44 12.46
CA THR A 146 -37.88 27.28 11.37
C THR A 146 -39.02 27.89 10.55
N ASN A 147 -40.01 27.10 10.18
CA ASN A 147 -41.17 27.56 9.43
C ASN A 147 -42.01 28.54 10.27
N ALA A 148 -42.29 28.24 11.53
CA ALA A 148 -43.05 29.12 12.41
C ALA A 148 -42.34 30.46 12.67
N TYR A 149 -41.03 30.44 12.89
CA TYR A 149 -40.24 31.68 13.01
C TYR A 149 -40.19 32.44 11.70
N THR A 150 -40.01 31.75 10.57
CA THR A 150 -39.98 32.38 9.24
C THR A 150 -41.33 33.00 8.91
N ASP A 151 -42.44 32.33 9.20
CA ASP A 151 -43.80 32.82 8.99
C ASP A 151 -44.13 33.97 9.93
N ALA A 152 -43.76 33.89 11.21
CA ALA A 152 -43.96 34.97 12.17
C ALA A 152 -43.15 36.21 11.80
N ILE A 153 -41.88 36.04 11.39
CA ILE A 153 -41.02 37.12 10.91
C ILE A 153 -41.60 37.67 9.61
N SER A 154 -41.97 36.83 8.64
CA SER A 154 -42.51 37.26 7.35
C SER A 154 -43.84 37.99 7.51
N LYS A 155 -44.72 37.53 8.41
CA LYS A 155 -46.00 38.18 8.71
C LYS A 155 -45.79 39.52 9.43
N ALA A 156 -44.91 39.56 10.44
CA ALA A 156 -44.59 40.80 11.14
C ALA A 156 -43.93 41.83 10.19
N VAL A 157 -43.02 41.37 9.32
CA VAL A 157 -42.41 42.17 8.26
C VAL A 157 -43.47 42.62 7.26
N SER A 158 -44.38 41.75 6.81
CA SER A 158 -45.42 42.10 5.83
C SER A 158 -46.48 43.07 6.39
N GLU A 159 -46.87 42.95 7.66
CA GLU A 159 -47.82 43.85 8.32
C GLU A 159 -47.17 45.23 8.62
N PHE A 160 -45.90 45.22 9.04
CA PHE A 160 -45.10 46.43 9.23
C PHE A 160 -44.81 47.12 7.89
N GLU A 161 -44.42 46.35 6.86
CA GLU A 161 -44.22 46.82 5.50
C GLU A 161 -45.52 47.31 4.89
N GLY A 162 -46.67 46.68 5.07
CA GLY A 162 -47.94 47.18 4.50
C GLY A 162 -48.28 48.58 5.00
N THR A 163 -48.22 48.77 6.32
CA THR A 163 -48.59 50.05 6.96
C THR A 163 -47.54 51.14 6.71
N PHE A 164 -46.25 50.78 6.77
CA PHE A 164 -45.15 51.71 6.51
C PHE A 164 -44.99 51.99 5.01
N SER A 165 -45.19 51.00 4.14
CA SER A 165 -45.07 51.10 2.68
C SER A 165 -46.20 51.88 2.06
N ASP A 166 -47.42 51.94 2.59
CA ASP A 166 -48.47 52.74 1.95
C ASP A 166 -48.25 54.24 2.20
N GLU A 167 -47.85 54.61 3.42
CA GLU A 167 -47.49 55.98 3.77
C GLU A 167 -46.15 56.40 3.14
N ILE A 168 -45.18 55.49 3.10
CA ILE A 168 -43.94 55.68 2.35
C ILE A 168 -44.19 55.69 0.85
N LYS A 169 -45.05 54.86 0.24
CA LYS A 169 -45.33 54.92 -1.21
C LYS A 169 -45.97 56.23 -1.60
N SER A 170 -46.84 56.78 -0.76
CA SER A 170 -47.43 58.10 -1.00
C SER A 170 -46.36 59.21 -0.95
N ARG A 171 -45.51 59.20 0.09
CA ARG A 171 -44.40 60.16 0.21
C ARG A 171 -43.31 59.94 -0.83
N ILE A 172 -42.95 58.69 -1.15
CA ILE A 172 -42.02 58.27 -2.20
C ILE A 172 -42.59 58.60 -3.57
N SER A 173 -43.88 58.50 -3.85
CA SER A 173 -44.40 58.91 -5.16
C SER A 173 -44.29 60.42 -5.35
N SER A 174 -44.59 61.20 -4.30
CA SER A 174 -44.42 62.66 -4.32
C SER A 174 -42.94 63.07 -4.39
N VAL A 175 -42.10 62.43 -3.57
CA VAL A 175 -40.65 62.65 -3.52
C VAL A 175 -39.99 62.12 -4.78
N ASN A 176 -40.38 60.99 -5.36
CA ASN A 176 -39.88 60.45 -6.62
C ASN A 176 -40.28 61.35 -7.78
N ASN A 177 -41.50 61.90 -7.83
CA ASN A 177 -41.82 62.87 -8.88
C ASN A 177 -40.93 64.12 -8.78
N SER A 178 -40.62 64.57 -7.56
CA SER A 178 -39.71 65.69 -7.30
C SER A 178 -38.23 65.34 -7.53
N ILE A 179 -37.80 64.15 -7.12
CA ILE A 179 -36.46 63.58 -7.28
C ILE A 179 -36.25 63.22 -8.74
N GLU A 180 -37.23 62.77 -9.49
CA GLU A 180 -37.10 62.42 -10.91
C GLU A 180 -37.06 63.67 -11.77
N ALA A 181 -37.80 64.73 -11.40
CA ALA A 181 -37.60 66.06 -11.97
C ALA A 181 -36.21 66.63 -11.63
N LYS A 182 -35.76 66.47 -10.38
CA LYS A 182 -34.42 66.88 -9.94
C LYS A 182 -33.31 65.98 -10.48
N ASN A 183 -33.55 64.69 -10.69
CA ASN A 183 -32.63 63.71 -11.25
C ASN A 183 -32.54 63.95 -12.74
N LYS A 184 -33.62 64.18 -13.48
CA LYS A 184 -33.49 64.67 -14.86
C LYS A 184 -32.64 65.94 -14.95
N ALA A 185 -32.80 66.86 -14.01
CA ALA A 185 -31.97 68.07 -13.95
C ALA A 185 -30.53 67.81 -13.47
N ILE A 186 -30.33 66.87 -12.55
CA ILE A 186 -29.04 66.46 -11.98
C ILE A 186 -28.33 65.56 -12.97
N GLU A 187 -28.91 64.50 -13.51
CA GLU A 187 -28.48 63.72 -14.68
C GLU A 187 -28.13 64.64 -15.85
N SER A 188 -28.92 65.67 -16.19
CA SER A 188 -28.48 66.62 -17.23
C SER A 188 -27.22 67.39 -16.83
N LYS A 189 -27.08 67.75 -15.55
CA LYS A 189 -25.89 68.41 -15.00
C LYS A 189 -24.71 67.48 -14.78
N VAL A 190 -24.97 66.22 -14.43
CA VAL A 190 -24.05 65.12 -14.13
C VAL A 190 -23.57 64.58 -15.44
N LEU A 191 -24.40 64.39 -16.46
CA LEU A 191 -23.95 64.20 -17.84
C LEU A 191 -23.06 65.37 -18.27
N SER A 192 -23.44 66.64 -18.02
CA SER A 192 -22.54 67.75 -18.36
C SER A 192 -21.26 67.78 -17.50
N LEU A 193 -21.32 67.33 -16.25
CA LEU A 193 -20.21 67.30 -15.31
C LEU A 193 -19.34 66.06 -15.50
N GLU A 194 -19.87 64.94 -15.96
CA GLU A 194 -19.21 63.71 -16.35
C GLU A 194 -18.61 63.90 -17.73
N GLU A 195 -19.27 64.61 -18.64
CA GLU A 195 -18.65 65.12 -19.86
C GLU A 195 -17.51 66.09 -19.50
N SER A 196 -17.69 66.95 -18.49
CA SER A 196 -16.64 67.88 -18.04
C SER A 196 -15.52 67.21 -17.25
N VAL A 197 -15.83 66.21 -16.41
CA VAL A 197 -14.91 65.46 -15.53
C VAL A 197 -14.24 64.36 -16.32
N SER A 198 -14.92 63.67 -17.22
CA SER A 198 -14.30 62.85 -18.27
C SER A 198 -13.43 63.77 -19.10
N SER A 199 -13.91 64.91 -19.61
CA SER A 199 -13.03 65.84 -20.32
C SER A 199 -11.85 66.32 -19.47
N LEU A 200 -12.01 66.55 -18.17
CA LEU A 200 -10.93 66.96 -17.25
C LEU A 200 -10.01 65.81 -16.87
N ASN A 201 -10.51 64.59 -16.76
CA ASN A 201 -9.78 63.37 -16.42
C ASN A 201 -9.05 62.84 -17.65
N ASP A 202 -9.68 62.92 -18.82
CA ASP A 202 -9.08 62.74 -20.13
C ASP A 202 -8.00 63.81 -20.29
N LYS A 203 -8.27 65.10 -20.04
CA LYS A 203 -7.24 66.15 -20.06
C LYS A 203 -6.16 66.00 -19.00
N LEU A 204 -6.47 65.49 -17.80
CA LEU A 204 -5.51 65.34 -16.69
C LEU A 204 -4.66 64.07 -16.86
N SER A 205 -5.26 62.99 -17.34
CA SER A 205 -4.56 61.77 -17.76
C SER A 205 -3.73 62.06 -19.01
N GLU A 206 -4.26 62.82 -19.97
CA GLU A 206 -3.54 63.33 -21.13
C GLU A 206 -2.42 64.29 -20.70
N PHE A 207 -2.59 65.13 -19.67
CA PHE A 207 -1.57 66.03 -19.15
C PHE A 207 -0.51 65.34 -18.27
N LEU A 208 -0.88 64.34 -17.47
CA LEU A 208 0.05 63.54 -16.65
C LEU A 208 0.80 62.51 -17.50
N ASN A 209 0.13 61.84 -18.43
CA ASN A 209 0.75 60.96 -19.41
C ASN A 209 1.59 61.76 -20.41
N ALA A 210 1.16 62.95 -20.83
CA ALA A 210 2.02 63.87 -21.58
C ALA A 210 3.19 64.36 -20.72
N SER A 211 3.02 64.66 -19.44
CA SER A 211 4.10 65.08 -18.54
C SER A 211 5.19 64.02 -18.37
N VAL A 212 4.83 62.74 -18.22
CA VAL A 212 5.82 61.64 -18.17
C VAL A 212 6.37 61.33 -19.57
N SER A 213 5.53 61.27 -20.60
CA SER A 213 5.95 60.98 -21.99
C SER A 213 6.77 62.11 -22.64
N LEU A 214 6.63 63.37 -22.21
CA LEU A 214 7.44 64.52 -22.67
C LEU A 214 8.81 64.57 -21.98
N ARG A 215 8.94 63.95 -20.81
CA ARG A 215 10.22 63.82 -20.08
C ARG A 215 11.02 62.60 -20.55
N ILE A 216 10.33 61.56 -21.04
CA ILE A 216 10.95 60.43 -21.74
C ILE A 216 11.34 60.89 -23.15
N GLN A 217 12.64 60.95 -23.41
CA GLN A 217 13.23 61.35 -24.68
C GLN A 217 13.26 60.21 -25.69
N SER A 218 13.44 58.96 -25.22
CA SER A 218 13.43 57.79 -26.10
C SER A 218 13.13 56.51 -25.34
N VAL A 219 12.43 55.60 -26.01
CA VAL A 219 12.24 54.21 -25.61
C VAL A 219 12.90 53.37 -26.68
N SER A 220 13.85 52.51 -26.31
CA SER A 220 14.61 51.74 -27.30
C SER A 220 14.73 50.30 -26.87
N TRP A 221 14.49 49.37 -27.79
CA TRP A 221 14.65 47.94 -27.53
C TRP A 221 16.07 47.66 -27.02
N PHE A 222 16.14 46.91 -25.93
CA PHE A 222 17.37 46.48 -25.32
C PHE A 222 17.58 44.99 -25.66
N PRO A 223 18.46 44.67 -26.62
CA PRO A 223 18.60 43.31 -27.13
C PRO A 223 19.01 42.33 -26.05
N THR A 224 18.23 41.26 -25.92
CA THR A 224 18.58 40.06 -25.15
C THR A 224 19.28 39.01 -26.01
N SER A 225 19.27 39.19 -27.34
CA SER A 225 19.79 38.28 -28.34
C SER A 225 20.75 39.00 -29.30
N THR A 226 21.70 38.26 -29.87
CA THR A 226 22.72 38.82 -30.78
C THR A 226 22.27 38.90 -32.25
N ASP A 227 21.12 38.31 -32.60
CA ASP A 227 20.61 38.21 -33.97
C ASP A 227 19.54 39.27 -34.31
N GLY A 228 19.32 40.25 -33.44
CA GLY A 228 18.38 41.34 -33.69
C GLY A 228 16.90 40.93 -33.58
N LYS A 229 16.60 39.79 -32.94
CA LYS A 229 15.24 39.25 -32.80
C LYS A 229 14.89 38.97 -31.35
N GLU A 230 13.70 39.35 -30.92
CA GLU A 230 13.22 39.00 -29.59
C GLU A 230 12.67 37.56 -29.58
N ILE A 231 12.83 36.89 -28.45
CA ILE A 231 12.48 35.47 -28.32
C ILE A 231 11.03 35.35 -27.83
N LEU A 232 10.21 34.72 -28.66
CA LEU A 232 8.95 34.14 -28.22
C LEU A 232 9.20 32.72 -27.76
N TYR A 233 9.06 32.49 -26.46
CA TYR A 233 9.11 31.16 -25.89
C TYR A 233 7.74 30.50 -26.00
N TYR A 234 7.70 29.25 -26.45
CA TYR A 234 6.47 28.47 -26.52
C TYR A 234 6.69 27.03 -26.05
N ASP A 235 5.66 26.44 -25.46
CA ASP A 235 5.63 25.00 -25.23
C ASP A 235 5.26 24.26 -26.52
N LYS A 236 6.05 23.25 -26.90
CA LYS A 236 5.78 22.39 -28.07
C LYS A 236 4.59 21.45 -27.86
N GLY A 237 4.07 21.36 -26.63
CA GLY A 237 3.01 20.44 -26.25
C GLY A 237 3.53 19.02 -26.02
N ASP A 238 2.62 18.10 -25.69
CA ASP A 238 2.92 16.67 -25.54
C ASP A 238 1.72 15.85 -26.05
N PRO A 239 1.91 14.84 -26.92
CA PRO A 239 0.82 14.04 -27.47
C PRO A 239 -0.06 13.33 -26.44
N ASP A 240 0.47 13.01 -25.27
CA ASP A 240 -0.32 12.42 -24.17
C ASP A 240 -1.27 13.44 -23.51
N PHE A 241 -1.10 14.71 -23.86
CA PHE A 241 -1.87 15.85 -23.40
C PHE A 241 -2.53 16.54 -24.62
N PRO A 242 -3.42 15.88 -25.37
CA PRO A 242 -3.94 16.42 -26.64
C PRO A 242 -4.80 17.68 -26.46
N GLU A 243 -5.47 17.84 -25.31
CA GLU A 243 -6.16 19.10 -24.98
C GLU A 243 -5.18 20.27 -24.74
N SER A 244 -3.88 19.98 -24.54
CA SER A 244 -2.83 21.00 -24.50
C SER A 244 -2.59 21.68 -25.84
N GLU A 245 -2.98 21.05 -26.95
CA GLU A 245 -2.72 21.56 -28.30
C GLU A 245 -3.62 22.72 -28.73
N SER A 246 -4.59 23.14 -27.90
CA SER A 246 -5.32 24.42 -28.07
C SER A 246 -4.63 25.61 -27.36
N TYR A 247 -3.29 25.61 -27.38
CA TYR A 247 -2.33 26.72 -27.19
C TYR A 247 -2.24 27.44 -25.84
N LYS A 248 -2.87 26.96 -24.77
CA LYS A 248 -2.90 27.71 -23.50
C LYS A 248 -1.72 27.50 -22.57
N TYR A 249 -0.80 26.59 -22.89
CA TYR A 249 0.31 26.24 -22.00
C TYR A 249 1.52 27.09 -22.39
N ILE A 250 1.51 28.35 -21.97
CA ILE A 250 2.66 29.26 -21.92
C ILE A 250 3.24 29.62 -23.29
N LYS A 251 2.84 30.79 -23.78
CA LYS A 251 3.62 31.58 -24.73
C LYS A 251 3.97 32.89 -24.03
N TYR A 252 5.24 33.23 -23.97
CA TYR A 252 5.62 34.53 -23.41
C TYR A 252 6.80 35.13 -24.15
N ILE A 253 6.86 36.46 -24.05
CA ILE A 253 7.99 37.25 -24.53
C ILE A 253 8.51 38.03 -23.34
N LYS A 254 9.81 37.91 -23.04
CA LYS A 254 10.49 38.81 -22.09
C LYS A 254 11.13 39.93 -22.88
N PHE A 255 10.43 41.06 -22.96
CA PHE A 255 10.86 42.19 -23.77
C PHE A 255 11.55 43.22 -22.89
N ARG A 256 12.79 43.58 -23.24
CA ARG A 256 13.56 44.59 -22.52
C ARG A 256 13.70 45.85 -23.34
N PHE A 257 13.61 47.01 -22.69
CA PHE A 257 13.82 48.29 -23.35
C PHE A 257 14.42 49.32 -22.38
N ASP A 258 15.28 50.19 -22.91
CA ASP A 258 15.88 51.32 -22.20
C ASP A 258 14.96 52.53 -22.33
N VAL A 259 14.82 53.27 -21.22
CA VAL A 259 14.04 54.51 -21.13
C VAL A 259 15.01 55.65 -20.82
N ARG A 260 15.07 56.65 -21.70
CA ARG A 260 15.94 57.82 -21.53
C ARG A 260 15.13 59.07 -21.21
N PRO A 261 15.56 59.91 -20.26
CA PRO A 261 16.67 59.69 -19.33
C PRO A 261 16.31 58.61 -18.29
N ALA A 262 17.31 57.85 -17.83
CA ALA A 262 17.13 56.71 -16.94
C ALA A 262 16.40 57.04 -15.61
N SER A 263 16.46 58.31 -15.20
CA SER A 263 15.73 58.82 -14.03
C SER A 263 14.21 58.72 -14.16
N GLU A 264 13.67 58.73 -15.38
CA GLU A 264 12.22 58.65 -15.63
C GLU A 264 11.70 57.21 -15.67
N ALA A 265 12.58 56.21 -15.79
CA ALA A 265 12.17 54.81 -15.75
C ALA A 265 11.47 54.44 -14.43
N ALA A 266 11.87 55.07 -13.32
CA ALA A 266 11.28 54.84 -11.99
C ALA A 266 9.84 55.36 -11.86
N ASN A 267 9.42 56.24 -12.77
CA ASN A 267 8.09 56.86 -12.77
C ASN A 267 7.10 56.12 -13.70
N ILE A 268 7.54 55.04 -14.35
CA ILE A 268 6.69 54.24 -15.24
C ILE A 268 5.85 53.26 -14.43
N THR A 269 4.53 53.35 -14.61
CA THR A 269 3.53 52.45 -14.03
C THR A 269 3.01 51.48 -15.10
N ALA A 270 2.34 50.40 -14.66
CA ALA A 270 1.76 49.41 -15.57
C ALA A 270 0.80 50.02 -16.59
N ASP A 271 0.01 51.04 -16.21
CA ASP A 271 -0.98 51.70 -17.07
C ASP A 271 -0.35 52.47 -18.25
N LEU A 272 0.94 52.79 -18.16
CA LEU A 272 1.68 53.42 -19.25
C LEU A 272 2.22 52.40 -20.26
N LEU A 273 2.20 51.11 -19.93
CA LEU A 273 2.78 50.06 -20.75
C LEU A 273 1.72 49.40 -21.63
N SER A 274 2.03 49.28 -22.92
CA SER A 274 1.24 48.44 -23.83
C SER A 274 2.16 47.63 -24.72
N ALA A 275 1.73 46.43 -25.08
CA ALA A 275 2.46 45.56 -26.01
C ALA A 275 1.59 45.26 -27.22
N ARG A 276 2.19 45.32 -28.41
CA ARG A 276 1.50 45.04 -29.67
C ARG A 276 2.25 44.03 -30.50
N LEU A 277 1.50 43.12 -31.08
CA LEU A 277 1.96 42.13 -32.04
C LEU A 277 1.55 42.57 -33.44
N LEU A 278 2.49 42.49 -34.37
CA LEU A 278 2.23 42.74 -35.79
C LEU A 278 2.57 41.49 -36.60
N TYR A 279 1.56 40.95 -37.29
CA TYR A 279 1.80 39.92 -38.31
C TYR A 279 2.18 40.54 -39.64
N THR A 280 3.22 40.00 -40.27
CA THR A 280 3.54 40.28 -41.67
C THR A 280 3.01 39.14 -42.53
N LYS A 281 1.74 39.28 -42.96
CA LYS A 281 1.19 38.49 -44.07
C LYS A 281 1.65 39.15 -45.38
N THR A 282 1.94 38.37 -46.41
CA THR A 282 2.43 38.82 -47.74
C THR A 282 1.86 40.15 -48.22
N ARG A 283 2.70 40.94 -48.93
CA ARG A 283 2.63 42.35 -49.43
C ARG A 283 1.29 43.07 -49.70
N ALA A 284 0.12 42.47 -49.53
CA ALA A 284 -1.20 43.05 -49.81
C ALA A 284 -2.25 42.88 -48.69
N ALA A 285 -1.95 42.23 -47.56
CA ALA A 285 -2.92 42.06 -46.46
C ALA A 285 -2.73 43.13 -45.37
N ALA A 286 -3.86 43.64 -44.84
CA ALA A 286 -3.90 44.65 -43.80
C ALA A 286 -3.04 44.26 -42.58
N ARG A 287 -2.30 45.24 -42.06
CA ARG A 287 -1.58 45.15 -40.79
C ARG A 287 -2.61 45.02 -39.67
N GLU A 288 -2.75 43.82 -39.13
CA GLU A 288 -3.60 43.57 -37.98
C GLU A 288 -2.72 43.64 -36.73
N ASP A 289 -2.79 44.78 -36.03
CA ASP A 289 -2.16 44.94 -34.72
C ASP A 289 -3.02 44.21 -33.69
N VAL A 290 -2.40 43.25 -33.00
CA VAL A 290 -3.04 42.51 -31.90
C VAL A 290 -2.44 42.99 -30.60
N GLU A 291 -3.28 43.50 -29.70
CA GLU A 291 -2.86 43.90 -28.37
C GLU A 291 -2.53 42.66 -27.53
N LEU A 292 -1.33 42.67 -26.93
CA LEU A 292 -0.85 41.64 -26.04
C LEU A 292 -0.90 42.13 -24.60
N ASP A 293 -1.19 41.21 -23.68
CA ASP A 293 -1.35 41.54 -22.28
C ASP A 293 0.03 41.50 -21.60
N ILE A 294 0.38 42.55 -20.85
CA ILE A 294 1.60 42.58 -20.03
C ILE A 294 1.24 42.02 -18.65
N THR A 295 1.86 40.90 -18.27
CA THR A 295 1.54 40.19 -17.03
C THR A 295 2.43 40.58 -15.86
N ASP A 296 3.63 41.10 -16.15
CA ASP A 296 4.59 41.54 -15.14
C ASP A 296 5.52 42.60 -15.72
N PHE A 297 6.00 43.51 -14.89
CA PHE A 297 7.03 44.47 -15.27
C PHE A 297 7.95 44.80 -14.12
N SER A 298 9.22 45.05 -14.44
CA SER A 298 10.23 45.47 -13.47
C SER A 298 11.14 46.52 -14.07
N ASN A 299 11.69 47.38 -13.23
CA ASN A 299 12.68 48.38 -13.60
C ASN A 299 13.95 48.17 -12.79
N ALA A 300 15.09 48.08 -13.49
CA ALA A 300 16.40 48.14 -12.88
C ALA A 300 17.30 49.08 -13.69
N SER A 301 17.78 50.15 -13.05
CA SER A 301 18.80 51.06 -13.60
C SER A 301 18.45 51.67 -14.97
N GLY A 302 17.18 52.02 -15.22
CA GLY A 302 16.75 52.65 -16.47
C GLY A 302 16.27 51.68 -17.54
N VAL A 303 16.47 50.37 -17.33
CA VAL A 303 15.97 49.32 -18.23
C VAL A 303 14.71 48.72 -17.63
N ILE A 304 13.64 48.75 -18.42
CA ILE A 304 12.39 48.08 -18.09
C ILE A 304 12.39 46.71 -18.75
N THR A 305 11.99 45.70 -17.97
CA THR A 305 11.71 44.36 -18.47
C THR A 305 10.23 44.09 -18.29
N VAL A 306 9.52 43.83 -19.39
CA VAL A 306 8.13 43.40 -19.37
C VAL A 306 8.03 41.92 -19.73
N THR A 307 7.15 41.21 -19.04
CA THR A 307 6.73 39.87 -19.43
C THR A 307 5.37 40.00 -20.11
N ILE A 308 5.33 39.59 -21.38
CA ILE A 308 4.15 39.70 -22.24
C ILE A 308 3.54 38.31 -22.38
N ASP A 309 2.25 38.17 -22.11
CA ASP A 309 1.48 36.99 -22.50
C ASP A 309 1.32 36.96 -24.01
N ALA A 310 1.95 35.96 -24.63
CA ALA A 310 1.93 35.75 -26.07
C ALA A 310 0.93 34.66 -26.47
N SER A 311 -0.05 34.34 -25.62
CA SER A 311 -1.13 33.37 -25.90
C SER A 311 -1.86 33.67 -27.21
N LYS A 312 -2.06 34.95 -27.53
CA LYS A 312 -2.67 35.46 -28.77
C LYS A 312 -1.79 35.29 -30.03
N VAL A 313 -0.53 34.87 -29.90
CA VAL A 313 0.36 34.62 -31.05
C VAL A 313 -0.03 33.32 -31.76
N SER A 314 -0.23 33.40 -33.07
CA SER A 314 -0.74 32.33 -33.94
C SER A 314 0.25 31.17 -34.05
N LYS A 315 -0.27 29.93 -34.13
CA LYS A 315 0.52 28.74 -34.44
C LYS A 315 1.25 28.89 -35.78
N ASP A 316 0.67 29.58 -36.75
CA ASP A 316 1.30 29.78 -38.06
C ASP A 316 2.64 30.52 -37.96
N PHE A 317 2.83 31.37 -36.95
CA PHE A 317 4.14 32.00 -36.70
C PHE A 317 5.14 30.97 -36.17
N ILE A 318 4.71 30.14 -35.21
CA ILE A 318 5.54 29.08 -34.61
C ILE A 318 5.95 28.06 -35.68
N ASP A 319 5.04 27.68 -36.57
CA ASP A 319 5.28 26.79 -37.71
C ASP A 319 6.11 27.46 -38.83
N GLY A 320 6.48 28.74 -38.70
CA GLY A 320 7.26 29.49 -39.68
C GLY A 320 6.51 29.88 -40.96
N LYS A 321 5.17 29.77 -40.97
CA LYS A 321 4.31 30.12 -42.13
C LYS A 321 4.08 31.62 -42.27
N ILE A 322 4.10 32.35 -41.15
CA ILE A 322 3.98 33.82 -41.11
C ILE A 322 5.09 34.41 -40.24
N SER A 323 5.47 35.66 -40.49
CA SER A 323 6.40 36.39 -39.64
C SER A 323 5.63 37.30 -38.67
N ALA A 324 6.18 37.53 -37.49
CA ALA A 324 5.59 38.39 -36.47
C ALA A 324 6.67 39.26 -35.82
N SER A 325 6.27 40.45 -35.39
CA SER A 325 7.12 41.37 -34.64
C SER A 325 6.35 41.88 -33.42
N VAL A 326 7.07 42.23 -32.36
CA VAL A 326 6.50 42.80 -31.14
C VAL A 326 7.06 44.19 -30.91
N ALA A 327 6.23 45.10 -30.42
CA ALA A 327 6.64 46.40 -29.92
C ALA A 327 6.06 46.62 -28.53
N VAL A 328 6.80 47.34 -27.69
CA VAL A 328 6.33 47.80 -26.39
C VAL A 328 6.34 49.32 -26.39
N ALA A 329 5.27 49.93 -25.89
CA ALA A 329 5.14 51.36 -25.78
C ALA A 329 5.05 51.80 -24.33
N VAL A 330 5.61 52.98 -24.06
CA VAL A 330 5.40 53.76 -22.84
C VAL A 330 4.61 55.01 -23.23
N GLY A 331 3.33 55.05 -22.90
CA GLY A 331 2.42 56.08 -23.38
C GLY A 331 2.41 56.16 -24.91
N ASN A 332 2.83 57.30 -25.47
CA ASN A 332 2.86 57.54 -26.91
C ASN A 332 4.18 57.13 -27.59
N LEU A 333 5.21 56.78 -26.82
CA LEU A 333 6.53 56.41 -27.33
C LEU A 333 6.64 54.89 -27.41
N SER A 334 6.68 54.38 -28.64
CA SER A 334 6.85 52.96 -28.92
C SER A 334 8.31 52.65 -29.23
N THR A 335 8.78 51.47 -28.83
CA THR A 335 9.93 50.86 -29.52
C THR A 335 9.58 50.63 -30.99
N GLU A 336 10.61 50.46 -31.82
CA GLU A 336 10.41 49.84 -33.12
C GLU A 336 9.83 48.42 -32.97
N TYR A 337 9.14 47.94 -34.00
CA TYR A 337 8.69 46.55 -34.06
C TYR A 337 9.91 45.63 -34.22
N VAL A 338 10.20 44.88 -33.16
CA VAL A 338 11.31 43.92 -33.13
C VAL A 338 10.81 42.59 -33.67
N PRO A 339 11.46 42.02 -34.70
CA PRO A 339 11.08 40.71 -35.22
C PRO A 339 11.17 39.63 -34.13
N LEU A 340 10.16 38.77 -34.08
CA LEU A 340 10.16 37.62 -33.19
C LEU A 340 10.89 36.44 -33.84
N LYS A 341 11.52 35.62 -33.00
CA LYS A 341 11.86 34.24 -33.32
C LYS A 341 11.19 33.31 -32.32
N ALA A 342 10.61 32.22 -32.82
CA ALA A 342 10.02 31.21 -31.96
C ALA A 342 11.14 30.31 -31.42
N GLN A 343 11.15 30.09 -30.11
CA GLN A 343 12.02 29.14 -29.46
C GLN A 343 11.18 28.21 -28.59
N ALA A 344 11.25 26.92 -28.89
CA ALA A 344 10.59 25.92 -28.06
C ALA A 344 11.27 25.90 -26.68
N LEU A 345 10.46 25.84 -25.63
CA LEU A 345 10.93 25.49 -24.31
C LEU A 345 11.43 24.04 -24.34
N GLU A 346 12.46 23.75 -23.55
CA GLU A 346 12.81 22.37 -23.22
C GLU A 346 11.61 21.67 -22.55
N ASP A 347 11.61 20.34 -22.55
CA ASP A 347 10.58 19.62 -21.81
C ASP A 347 10.70 19.92 -20.30
N PRO A 348 9.58 20.15 -19.60
CA PRO A 348 9.63 20.38 -18.17
C PRO A 348 10.10 19.09 -17.49
N VAL A 349 10.55 19.15 -16.23
CA VAL A 349 10.80 17.91 -15.48
C VAL A 349 9.51 17.11 -15.29
N ILE A 350 8.42 17.80 -14.96
CA ILE A 350 7.08 17.21 -14.84
C ILE A 350 6.09 18.03 -15.65
N ARG A 351 5.31 17.35 -16.49
CA ARG A 351 4.10 17.88 -17.12
C ARG A 351 2.88 17.36 -16.38
N TYR A 352 1.86 18.19 -16.23
CA TYR A 352 0.60 17.77 -15.60
C TYR A 352 -0.61 18.45 -16.21
N GLU A 353 -1.79 17.91 -15.95
CA GLU A 353 -3.09 18.47 -16.33
C GLU A 353 -4.03 18.35 -15.13
N THR A 354 -4.91 19.35 -14.95
CA THR A 354 -5.95 19.32 -13.93
C THR A 354 -7.32 19.45 -14.58
N ILE A 355 -8.32 18.83 -13.95
CA ILE A 355 -9.71 18.84 -14.44
C ILE A 355 -10.34 20.25 -14.54
N ASP A 356 -9.75 21.25 -13.89
CA ASP A 356 -10.28 22.61 -13.77
C ASP A 356 -9.46 23.66 -14.53
N GLY A 357 -8.39 23.26 -15.23
CA GLY A 357 -7.55 24.20 -15.96
C GLY A 357 -6.65 25.08 -15.09
N LYS A 358 -6.50 24.77 -13.78
CA LYS A 358 -5.77 25.61 -12.81
C LYS A 358 -4.46 24.99 -12.33
N MET A 359 -3.57 25.84 -11.82
CA MET A 359 -2.33 25.37 -11.18
C MET A 359 -2.63 24.48 -9.98
N LEU A 360 -1.84 23.41 -9.82
CA LEU A 360 -1.84 22.67 -8.56
C LEU A 360 -1.43 23.63 -7.44
N PRO A 361 -2.09 23.62 -6.29
CA PRO A 361 -1.71 24.52 -5.20
C PRO A 361 -0.32 24.16 -4.69
N ASP A 362 0.46 25.16 -4.26
CA ASP A 362 1.82 24.95 -3.72
C ASP A 362 1.84 24.01 -2.51
N SER A 363 0.74 23.93 -1.76
CA SER A 363 0.57 22.98 -0.65
C SER A 363 0.60 21.52 -1.10
N GLU A 364 0.14 21.19 -2.30
CA GLU A 364 0.27 19.85 -2.87
C GLU A 364 1.69 19.59 -3.39
N LEU A 365 2.37 20.64 -3.83
CA LEU A 365 3.71 20.55 -4.40
C LEU A 365 4.82 20.64 -3.35
N GLU A 366 4.51 20.81 -2.06
CA GLU A 366 5.51 20.94 -0.98
C GLU A 366 6.55 19.80 -1.01
N LYS A 367 6.13 18.58 -1.37
CA LYS A 367 6.99 17.40 -1.47
C LYS A 367 7.36 17.01 -2.89
N VAL A 368 7.18 17.91 -3.85
CA VAL A 368 7.74 17.78 -5.21
C VAL A 368 9.05 18.56 -5.23
N ILE A 369 10.15 17.83 -5.05
CA ILE A 369 11.48 18.37 -4.75
C ILE A 369 12.50 17.72 -5.67
N CYS A 370 13.44 18.50 -6.18
CA CYS A 370 14.54 18.01 -7.00
C CYS A 370 15.89 18.37 -6.38
N TYR A 371 16.84 17.46 -6.52
CA TYR A 371 18.23 17.63 -6.12
C TYR A 371 19.16 17.60 -7.33
N GLY A 372 20.18 18.45 -7.31
CA GLY A 372 21.28 18.46 -8.28
C GLY A 372 22.64 18.25 -7.62
N ARG A 373 23.69 18.05 -8.42
CA ARG A 373 25.07 17.88 -7.93
C ARG A 373 25.74 19.22 -7.68
N VAL A 374 26.53 19.28 -6.61
CA VAL A 374 27.54 20.33 -6.37
C VAL A 374 28.92 19.67 -6.27
N GLY A 375 29.98 20.45 -6.56
CA GLY A 375 31.36 19.97 -6.46
C GLY A 375 31.63 19.24 -5.13
N GLY A 376 32.33 18.11 -5.19
CA GLY A 376 32.61 17.26 -4.03
C GLY A 376 31.62 16.11 -3.80
N GLY A 377 30.60 15.94 -4.65
CA GLY A 377 29.70 14.77 -4.63
C GLY A 377 28.46 14.93 -3.74
N TYR A 378 28.23 16.11 -3.16
CA TYR A 378 27.04 16.42 -2.37
C TYR A 378 25.87 16.85 -3.27
N LEU A 379 24.65 16.58 -2.79
CA LEU A 379 23.41 17.01 -3.43
C LEU A 379 22.94 18.35 -2.85
N THR A 380 22.38 19.22 -3.69
CA THR A 380 21.72 20.46 -3.29
C THR A 380 20.29 20.51 -3.78
N LEU A 381 19.42 21.15 -3.01
CA LEU A 381 18.04 21.45 -3.44
C LEU A 381 18.07 22.41 -4.63
N LEU A 382 17.27 22.11 -5.64
CA LEU A 382 17.06 22.98 -6.80
C LEU A 382 15.84 23.86 -6.60
N ASN A 383 15.90 25.08 -7.12
CA ASN A 383 14.76 26.00 -7.12
C ASN A 383 13.70 25.51 -8.10
N ARG A 384 12.48 25.30 -7.59
CA ARG A 384 11.31 24.93 -8.40
C ARG A 384 10.76 26.16 -9.11
N THR A 385 10.49 26.02 -10.40
CA THR A 385 9.64 26.93 -11.16
C THR A 385 8.36 26.20 -11.51
N HIS A 386 7.22 26.78 -11.15
CA HIS A 386 5.91 26.16 -11.35
C HIS A 386 4.99 27.11 -12.10
N THR A 387 4.45 26.63 -13.20
CA THR A 387 3.47 27.31 -14.05
C THR A 387 2.41 26.29 -14.45
N TYR A 388 1.25 26.73 -14.93
CA TYR A 388 0.19 25.79 -15.27
C TYR A 388 0.67 24.73 -16.28
N GLY A 389 0.51 23.48 -15.90
CA GLY A 389 0.91 22.29 -16.65
C GLY A 389 2.40 21.96 -16.67
N ARG A 390 3.25 22.76 -16.02
CA ARG A 390 4.72 22.58 -16.04
C ARG A 390 5.35 22.82 -14.66
N ILE A 391 6.06 21.81 -14.17
CA ILE A 391 6.94 21.92 -12.99
C ILE A 391 8.36 21.64 -13.47
N ASP A 392 9.26 22.58 -13.21
CA ASP A 392 10.65 22.53 -13.65
C ASP A 392 11.59 22.95 -12.51
N PHE A 393 12.88 22.69 -12.68
CA PHE A 393 13.90 22.96 -11.68
C PHE A 393 15.17 23.53 -12.31
N THR A 394 15.72 24.57 -11.69
CA THR A 394 16.95 25.21 -12.20
C THR A 394 18.19 24.41 -11.80
N GLY A 395 18.77 23.67 -12.75
CA GLY A 395 20.05 22.95 -12.57
C GLY A 395 20.08 21.58 -13.25
N GLU A 396 21.14 20.82 -12.97
CA GLU A 396 21.23 19.40 -13.36
C GLU A 396 20.30 18.56 -12.47
N ILE A 397 19.38 17.82 -13.08
CA ILE A 397 18.43 16.94 -12.41
C ILE A 397 19.13 15.62 -12.06
N VAL A 398 19.23 15.31 -10.76
CA VAL A 398 19.89 14.08 -10.29
C VAL A 398 18.90 13.21 -9.55
N GLU A 399 18.28 13.73 -8.48
CA GLU A 399 17.24 13.00 -7.76
C GLU A 399 15.93 13.79 -7.71
N LEU A 400 14.81 13.10 -7.92
CA LEU A 400 13.47 13.69 -7.95
C LEU A 400 12.54 12.97 -6.98
N VAL A 401 11.98 13.73 -6.05
CA VAL A 401 10.92 13.32 -5.13
C VAL A 401 9.59 13.80 -5.72
N VAL A 402 8.64 12.88 -5.90
CA VAL A 402 7.28 13.18 -6.38
C VAL A 402 6.27 12.56 -5.42
N ASN A 403 6.02 13.26 -4.32
CA ASN A 403 4.98 12.87 -3.37
C ASN A 403 3.81 13.84 -3.43
N LEU A 404 2.79 13.43 -4.18
CA LEU A 404 1.52 14.12 -4.35
C LEU A 404 0.43 13.40 -3.54
N SER A 405 0.73 12.97 -2.32
CA SER A 405 -0.26 12.31 -1.46
C SER A 405 -1.24 13.29 -0.85
N ARG A 406 -2.51 12.91 -0.77
CA ARG A 406 -3.57 13.69 -0.08
C ARG A 406 -4.10 12.95 1.14
N SER A 407 -4.43 13.69 2.19
CA SER A 407 -5.14 13.12 3.36
C SER A 407 -6.60 12.80 3.04
N THR A 408 -7.23 13.53 2.11
CA THR A 408 -8.63 13.35 1.67
C THR A 408 -8.74 13.34 0.14
N TRP A 409 -9.81 12.74 -0.37
CA TRP A 409 -10.14 12.72 -1.81
C TRP A 409 -10.72 14.06 -2.29
N GLU A 410 -11.26 14.88 -1.39
CA GLU A 410 -11.88 16.16 -1.71
C GLU A 410 -10.84 17.16 -2.25
N GLY A 411 -11.26 17.90 -3.29
CA GLY A 411 -10.43 18.93 -3.92
C GLY A 411 -9.24 18.39 -4.71
N ALA A 412 -9.09 17.07 -4.91
CA ALA A 412 -8.11 16.54 -5.85
C ALA A 412 -8.46 17.01 -7.28
N THR A 413 -7.53 17.67 -7.96
CA THR A 413 -7.74 18.17 -9.33
C THR A 413 -6.78 17.56 -10.34
N LEU A 414 -5.67 16.94 -9.91
CA LEU A 414 -4.70 16.29 -10.79
C LEU A 414 -5.37 15.21 -11.64
N GLN A 415 -5.35 15.39 -12.96
CA GLN A 415 -5.95 14.48 -13.93
C GLN A 415 -4.88 13.67 -14.66
N LYS A 416 -3.80 14.31 -15.08
CA LYS A 416 -2.70 13.66 -15.79
C LYS A 416 -1.36 14.12 -15.26
N ILE A 417 -0.39 13.22 -15.24
CA ILE A 417 1.00 13.56 -14.92
C ILE A 417 1.97 12.78 -15.81
N LYS A 418 3.06 13.42 -16.19
CA LYS A 418 4.16 12.81 -16.92
C LYS A 418 5.50 13.34 -16.41
N VAL A 419 6.44 12.46 -16.13
CA VAL A 419 7.84 12.85 -15.92
C VAL A 419 8.53 12.85 -17.28
N CYS A 420 8.96 14.01 -17.76
CA CYS A 420 9.47 14.14 -19.14
C CYS A 420 11.01 14.05 -19.21
N ARG A 421 11.71 14.18 -18.08
CA ARG A 421 13.18 14.13 -18.00
C ARG A 421 13.64 13.01 -17.07
N ASP A 422 14.70 12.32 -17.46
CA ASP A 422 15.27 11.23 -16.66
C ASP A 422 15.70 11.74 -15.28
N ALA A 423 15.25 11.07 -14.23
CA ALA A 423 15.60 11.39 -12.84
C ALA A 423 15.58 10.14 -11.97
N ALA A 424 16.52 10.02 -11.02
CA ALA A 424 16.49 8.94 -10.04
C ALA A 424 15.54 9.30 -8.89
N VAL A 425 14.74 8.34 -8.42
CA VAL A 425 14.06 8.51 -7.14
C VAL A 425 15.06 8.19 -6.02
N PRO A 426 15.19 9.05 -4.99
CA PRO A 426 16.07 8.77 -3.87
C PRO A 426 15.72 7.42 -3.22
N LYS A 427 16.71 6.81 -2.57
CA LYS A 427 16.49 5.57 -1.82
C LYS A 427 15.38 5.77 -0.79
N SER A 428 14.48 4.79 -0.70
CA SER A 428 13.33 4.87 0.18
C SER A 428 13.70 5.18 1.64
N SER A 429 13.04 6.20 2.20
CA SER A 429 13.06 6.54 3.62
C SER A 429 11.64 6.45 4.20
N ILE A 430 11.46 6.82 5.48
CA ILE A 430 10.13 6.82 6.12
C ILE A 430 9.14 7.81 5.46
N TYR A 431 9.61 8.77 4.65
CA TYR A 431 8.80 9.86 4.12
C TYR A 431 8.10 9.54 2.79
N GLY A 432 8.52 8.49 2.07
CA GLY A 432 8.00 8.07 0.78
C GLY A 432 8.22 9.08 -0.33
N GLU A 433 9.16 8.74 -1.18
CA GLU A 433 9.76 9.61 -2.16
C GLU A 433 8.92 9.69 -3.44
N LEU A 434 8.08 8.67 -3.68
CA LEU A 434 7.14 8.61 -4.79
C LEU A 434 5.80 8.08 -4.27
N ARG A 435 4.74 8.92 -4.29
CA ARG A 435 3.38 8.55 -3.87
C ARG A 435 2.31 9.44 -4.50
N PHE A 436 1.18 8.83 -4.86
CA PHE A 436 -0.02 9.44 -5.42
C PHE A 436 -1.28 9.06 -4.62
N TYR A 437 -1.12 8.74 -3.33
CA TYR A 437 -2.23 8.36 -2.44
C TYR A 437 -3.37 9.41 -2.47
N ASN A 438 -4.61 8.95 -2.63
CA ASN A 438 -5.83 9.76 -2.72
C ASN A 438 -5.90 10.74 -3.92
N GLN A 439 -5.16 10.48 -5.00
CA GLN A 439 -5.32 11.24 -6.25
C GLN A 439 -6.53 10.73 -7.05
N TYR A 440 -7.73 10.98 -6.53
CA TYR A 440 -8.99 10.40 -7.03
C TYR A 440 -9.31 10.75 -8.48
N ARG A 441 -8.86 11.92 -8.97
CA ARG A 441 -9.07 12.41 -10.34
C ARG A 441 -7.98 11.97 -11.33
N LEU A 442 -6.91 11.32 -10.86
CA LEU A 442 -5.80 10.92 -11.71
C LEU A 442 -6.26 9.82 -12.67
N GLU A 443 -6.21 10.12 -13.97
CA GLU A 443 -6.61 9.24 -15.07
C GLU A 443 -5.40 8.65 -15.81
N PHE A 444 -4.32 9.43 -15.89
CA PHE A 444 -3.10 9.11 -16.64
C PHE A 444 -1.84 9.42 -15.82
N ALA A 445 -0.92 8.47 -15.73
CA ALA A 445 0.40 8.69 -15.16
C ALA A 445 1.48 8.00 -15.99
N ASP A 446 2.36 8.79 -16.60
CA ASP A 446 3.55 8.32 -17.29
C ASP A 446 4.81 8.65 -16.49
N LEU A 447 5.38 7.62 -15.88
CA LEU A 447 6.50 7.73 -14.96
C LEU A 447 7.71 6.91 -15.42
N GLU A 448 7.77 6.54 -16.70
CA GLU A 448 8.81 5.65 -17.22
C GLU A 448 10.22 6.26 -17.15
N LYS A 449 10.30 7.58 -17.04
CA LYS A 449 11.53 8.39 -16.87
C LYS A 449 12.06 8.45 -15.43
N LEU A 450 11.35 7.84 -14.47
CA LEU A 450 11.85 7.69 -13.10
C LEU A 450 12.68 6.41 -12.97
N ASP A 451 13.94 6.53 -12.57
CA ASP A 451 14.73 5.41 -12.07
C ASP A 451 14.37 5.11 -10.62
N VAL A 452 13.54 4.08 -10.42
CA VAL A 452 13.08 3.60 -9.11
C VAL A 452 13.91 2.43 -8.56
N SER A 453 15.07 2.11 -9.16
CA SER A 453 15.88 0.93 -8.78
C SER A 453 16.36 0.93 -7.33
N LYS A 454 16.42 2.12 -6.70
CA LYS A 454 16.80 2.30 -5.30
C LYS A 454 15.63 2.23 -4.32
N MET A 455 14.39 2.15 -4.80
CA MET A 455 13.21 2.09 -3.94
C MET A 455 13.01 0.68 -3.39
N ASP A 456 12.85 0.58 -2.07
CA ASP A 456 12.48 -0.67 -1.38
C ASP A 456 11.13 -0.58 -0.63
N ASN A 457 10.53 0.60 -0.54
CA ASN A 457 9.20 0.82 0.03
C ASN A 457 8.25 1.44 -1.02
N LEU A 458 7.25 0.66 -1.44
CA LEU A 458 6.23 1.08 -2.42
C LEU A 458 4.83 1.04 -1.81
N MET A 459 4.73 1.20 -0.47
CA MET A 459 3.44 1.27 0.22
C MET A 459 2.59 2.41 -0.31
N ARG A 460 1.31 2.12 -0.55
CA ARG A 460 0.27 3.11 -0.89
C ARG A 460 0.62 3.99 -2.10
N LEU A 461 1.38 3.45 -3.06
CA LEU A 461 1.90 4.19 -4.20
C LEU A 461 0.82 4.92 -5.00
N PHE A 462 -0.26 4.22 -5.34
CA PHE A 462 -1.45 4.72 -6.06
C PHE A 462 -2.75 4.42 -5.31
N GLU A 463 -2.70 4.22 -3.99
CA GLU A 463 -3.89 3.93 -3.18
C GLU A 463 -4.96 5.02 -3.42
N GLN A 464 -6.20 4.58 -3.73
CA GLN A 464 -7.36 5.42 -4.03
C GLN A 464 -7.26 6.30 -5.29
N CYS A 465 -6.38 5.97 -6.25
CA CYS A 465 -6.42 6.52 -7.61
C CYS A 465 -7.52 5.85 -8.43
N THR A 466 -8.78 6.11 -8.09
CA THR A 466 -9.94 5.35 -8.59
C THR A 466 -10.20 5.53 -10.09
N HIS A 467 -9.81 6.67 -10.67
CA HIS A 467 -9.97 7.00 -12.09
C HIS A 467 -8.75 6.62 -12.94
N LEU A 468 -7.68 6.08 -12.34
CA LEU A 468 -6.45 5.78 -13.07
C LEU A 468 -6.71 4.68 -14.09
N THR A 469 -6.55 5.00 -15.37
CA THR A 469 -6.83 4.09 -16.50
C THR A 469 -5.58 3.71 -17.26
N ASP A 470 -4.63 4.65 -17.43
CA ASP A 470 -3.35 4.44 -18.10
C ASP A 470 -2.21 4.78 -17.14
N LEU A 471 -1.44 3.75 -16.78
CA LEU A 471 -0.29 3.85 -15.90
C LEU A 471 0.92 3.24 -16.60
N ARG A 472 1.90 4.07 -16.94
CA ARG A 472 3.13 3.65 -17.63
C ARG A 472 4.29 3.61 -16.65
N ILE A 473 4.59 2.39 -16.21
CA ILE A 473 5.68 2.06 -15.27
C ILE A 473 6.44 0.80 -15.72
N SER A 474 6.33 0.43 -17.00
CA SER A 474 6.82 -0.85 -17.51
C SER A 474 8.36 -0.96 -17.49
N SER A 475 9.05 0.19 -17.55
CA SER A 475 10.51 0.30 -17.47
C SER A 475 11.08 0.14 -16.06
N TRP A 476 10.23 0.08 -15.03
CA TRP A 476 10.66 0.10 -13.65
C TRP A 476 11.28 -1.22 -13.19
N CYS A 477 12.44 -1.13 -12.52
CA CYS A 477 13.17 -2.25 -11.92
C CYS A 477 13.41 -2.09 -10.40
N PRO A 478 12.38 -1.84 -9.57
CA PRO A 478 12.55 -1.68 -8.13
C PRO A 478 12.82 -3.02 -7.44
N LYS A 479 13.27 -2.96 -6.19
CA LYS A 479 13.48 -4.14 -5.33
C LYS A 479 12.70 -4.02 -4.02
N PRO A 480 11.36 -4.10 -4.06
CA PRO A 480 10.52 -3.81 -2.91
C PRO A 480 10.63 -4.86 -1.80
N LYS A 481 10.60 -4.39 -0.55
CA LYS A 481 10.36 -5.19 0.65
C LYS A 481 8.90 -5.14 1.09
N GLU A 482 8.21 -4.05 0.76
CA GLU A 482 6.86 -3.77 1.24
C GLU A 482 6.02 -3.10 0.14
N MET A 483 4.85 -3.67 -0.13
CA MET A 483 3.90 -3.20 -1.15
C MET A 483 2.46 -3.10 -0.63
N TYR A 484 2.27 -3.00 0.69
CA TYR A 484 0.95 -2.81 1.30
C TYR A 484 0.17 -1.71 0.57
N ARG A 485 -0.99 -2.10 0.03
CA ARG A 485 -1.93 -1.22 -0.68
C ARG A 485 -1.36 -0.44 -1.86
N ALA A 486 -0.29 -0.89 -2.51
CA ALA A 486 0.35 -0.10 -3.57
C ALA A 486 -0.63 0.33 -4.69
N PHE A 487 -1.62 -0.50 -5.03
CA PHE A 487 -2.66 -0.19 -6.02
C PHE A 487 -4.09 -0.31 -5.45
N TYR A 488 -4.25 -0.16 -4.13
CA TYR A 488 -5.54 -0.30 -3.46
C TYR A 488 -6.60 0.65 -4.04
N CYS A 489 -7.77 0.13 -4.41
CA CYS A 489 -8.88 0.88 -5.00
C CYS A 489 -8.54 1.61 -6.34
N CYS A 490 -7.59 1.14 -7.14
CA CYS A 490 -7.41 1.58 -8.54
C CYS A 490 -8.52 1.00 -9.45
N ARG A 491 -9.78 1.41 -9.21
CA ARG A 491 -10.99 0.80 -9.78
C ARG A 491 -11.06 0.79 -11.30
N SER A 492 -10.45 1.77 -11.96
CA SER A 492 -10.48 1.94 -13.41
C SER A 492 -9.28 1.33 -14.14
N LEU A 493 -8.27 0.85 -13.40
CA LEU A 493 -7.05 0.29 -13.97
C LEU A 493 -7.36 -1.08 -14.57
N LYS A 494 -7.04 -1.27 -15.85
CA LYS A 494 -7.35 -2.50 -16.60
C LYS A 494 -6.16 -3.43 -16.76
N THR A 495 -4.98 -2.86 -16.93
CA THR A 495 -3.75 -3.58 -17.22
C THR A 495 -2.64 -3.05 -16.34
N LEU A 496 -1.81 -3.94 -15.82
CA LEU A 496 -0.65 -3.56 -15.04
C LEU A 496 0.54 -4.50 -15.33
N ASP A 497 1.65 -3.92 -15.77
CA ASP A 497 2.89 -4.65 -16.01
C ASP A 497 3.91 -4.38 -14.90
N LEU A 498 4.23 -5.43 -14.14
CA LEU A 498 5.21 -5.43 -13.06
C LEU A 498 6.36 -6.42 -13.34
N SER A 499 6.53 -6.87 -14.58
CA SER A 499 7.50 -7.89 -14.96
C SER A 499 8.98 -7.49 -14.74
N GLY A 500 9.27 -6.18 -14.71
CA GLY A 500 10.59 -5.64 -14.40
C GLY A 500 11.00 -5.67 -12.93
N TRP A 501 10.07 -5.95 -12.02
CA TRP A 501 10.28 -5.79 -10.57
C TRP A 501 11.06 -6.97 -9.96
N ASP A 502 12.11 -6.69 -9.18
CA ASP A 502 12.87 -7.71 -8.44
C ASP A 502 12.15 -8.02 -7.11
N MET A 503 11.31 -9.04 -7.14
CA MET A 503 10.52 -9.49 -5.99
C MET A 503 11.28 -10.41 -5.02
N SER A 504 12.60 -10.59 -5.17
CA SER A 504 13.38 -11.54 -4.36
C SER A 504 13.49 -11.18 -2.86
N GLN A 505 13.09 -9.97 -2.47
CA GLN A 505 13.15 -9.44 -1.10
C GLN A 505 11.77 -9.04 -0.55
N ILE A 506 10.68 -9.32 -1.26
CA ILE A 506 9.35 -8.92 -0.81
C ILE A 506 8.97 -9.67 0.48
N ASP A 507 8.47 -8.94 1.47
CA ASP A 507 7.97 -9.50 2.72
C ASP A 507 6.44 -9.42 2.82
N ARG A 508 5.82 -8.35 2.30
CA ARG A 508 4.38 -8.09 2.41
C ARG A 508 3.77 -7.54 1.11
N VAL A 509 2.66 -8.17 0.70
CA VAL A 509 1.82 -7.81 -0.47
C VAL A 509 0.34 -7.64 -0.11
N THR A 510 0.04 -7.45 1.17
CA THR A 510 -1.34 -7.32 1.69
C THR A 510 -2.12 -6.22 0.96
N GLU A 511 -3.32 -6.56 0.51
CA GLU A 511 -4.28 -5.65 -0.17
C GLU A 511 -3.70 -4.96 -1.42
N LEU A 512 -2.73 -5.59 -2.10
CA LEU A 512 -1.99 -4.99 -3.22
C LEU A 512 -2.90 -4.47 -4.35
N PHE A 513 -3.86 -5.29 -4.80
CA PHE A 513 -4.83 -4.95 -5.85
C PHE A 513 -6.26 -4.90 -5.34
N TYR A 514 -6.44 -4.71 -4.03
CA TYR A 514 -7.76 -4.74 -3.42
C TYR A 514 -8.71 -3.75 -4.11
N ASN A 515 -9.87 -4.22 -4.54
CA ASN A 515 -10.90 -3.43 -5.20
C ASN A 515 -10.43 -2.70 -6.49
N CYS A 516 -9.46 -3.26 -7.20
CA CYS A 516 -9.15 -2.86 -8.59
C CYS A 516 -10.19 -3.44 -9.56
N ALA A 517 -11.45 -3.05 -9.41
CA ALA A 517 -12.61 -3.68 -10.04
C ALA A 517 -12.46 -3.99 -11.55
N SER A 518 -11.77 -3.14 -12.31
CA SER A 518 -11.59 -3.27 -13.76
C SER A 518 -10.35 -4.03 -14.21
N LEU A 519 -9.50 -4.50 -13.28
CA LEU A 519 -8.21 -5.13 -13.59
C LEU A 519 -8.41 -6.48 -14.27
N ARG A 520 -7.92 -6.60 -15.50
CA ARG A 520 -8.05 -7.76 -16.38
C ARG A 520 -6.73 -8.46 -16.62
N ASP A 521 -5.66 -7.71 -16.83
CA ASP A 521 -4.36 -8.27 -17.21
C ASP A 521 -3.27 -7.80 -16.24
N VAL A 522 -2.59 -8.75 -15.60
CA VAL A 522 -1.47 -8.48 -14.68
C VAL A 522 -0.25 -9.27 -15.11
N TYR A 523 0.83 -8.58 -15.44
CA TYR A 523 2.10 -9.19 -15.86
C TYR A 523 3.08 -9.26 -14.68
N LEU A 524 3.37 -10.47 -14.24
CA LEU A 524 4.25 -10.83 -13.13
C LEU A 524 5.41 -11.71 -13.61
N ASP A 525 5.77 -11.58 -14.88
CA ASP A 525 6.76 -12.44 -15.52
C ASP A 525 8.13 -12.30 -14.86
N LYS A 526 8.90 -13.39 -14.83
CA LYS A 526 10.27 -13.46 -14.26
C LYS A 526 10.37 -13.21 -12.75
N TRP A 527 9.26 -13.12 -12.02
CA TRP A 527 9.26 -12.98 -10.57
C TRP A 527 9.88 -14.20 -9.85
N ASP A 528 10.73 -13.92 -8.86
CA ASP A 528 11.31 -14.92 -7.96
C ASP A 528 10.87 -14.71 -6.51
N LEU A 529 9.96 -15.56 -6.04
CA LEU A 529 9.47 -15.58 -4.65
C LEU A 529 10.11 -16.71 -3.82
N THR A 530 11.31 -17.17 -4.16
CA THR A 530 11.99 -18.26 -3.43
C THR A 530 12.16 -17.93 -1.94
N ASN A 531 12.50 -16.68 -1.64
CA ASN A 531 12.71 -16.19 -0.27
C ASN A 531 11.44 -15.67 0.41
N TYR A 532 10.30 -15.66 -0.28
CA TYR A 532 9.06 -15.16 0.26
C TYR A 532 8.56 -16.05 1.43
N LYS A 533 8.24 -15.41 2.56
CA LYS A 533 7.82 -16.09 3.81
C LYS A 533 6.38 -15.79 4.21
N GLY A 534 5.64 -14.99 3.43
CA GLY A 534 4.28 -14.57 3.79
C GLY A 534 3.30 -15.73 3.98
N GLU A 535 3.58 -16.88 3.37
CA GLU A 535 2.82 -18.12 3.53
C GLU A 535 2.76 -18.67 4.96
N ALA A 536 3.70 -18.30 5.84
CA ALA A 536 3.66 -18.67 7.24
C ALA A 536 2.58 -17.91 8.03
N TYR A 537 2.25 -16.68 7.62
CA TYR A 537 1.20 -15.86 8.22
C TYR A 537 0.36 -15.15 7.14
N PRO A 538 -0.46 -15.90 6.38
CA PRO A 538 -1.17 -15.35 5.22
C PRO A 538 -2.04 -14.13 5.55
N GLN A 539 -2.68 -14.15 6.71
CA GLN A 539 -3.56 -13.07 7.20
C GLN A 539 -2.84 -11.73 7.43
N VAL A 540 -1.51 -11.73 7.51
CA VAL A 540 -0.69 -10.54 7.79
C VAL A 540 0.08 -10.08 6.55
N TYR A 541 0.61 -11.02 5.75
CA TYR A 541 1.58 -10.72 4.69
C TYR A 541 1.05 -10.84 3.25
N GLU A 542 -0.06 -11.55 3.04
CA GLU A 542 -0.67 -11.79 1.73
C GLU A 542 -2.20 -11.79 1.79
N ARG A 543 -2.79 -11.09 2.76
CA ARG A 543 -4.24 -11.00 2.88
C ARG A 543 -4.79 -10.16 1.72
N ASP A 544 -5.86 -10.64 1.09
CA ASP A 544 -6.69 -9.85 0.18
C ASP A 544 -5.95 -9.25 -1.03
N VAL A 545 -4.90 -9.91 -1.53
CA VAL A 545 -4.08 -9.41 -2.66
C VAL A 545 -4.94 -9.06 -3.87
N PHE A 546 -5.90 -9.92 -4.21
CA PHE A 546 -6.80 -9.78 -5.37
C PHE A 546 -8.27 -9.63 -4.96
N SER A 547 -8.57 -9.32 -3.70
CA SER A 547 -9.97 -9.19 -3.27
C SER A 547 -10.63 -7.96 -3.90
N GLY A 548 -11.95 -7.99 -4.11
CA GLY A 548 -12.72 -6.87 -4.64
C GLY A 548 -12.65 -6.66 -6.16
N LEU A 549 -12.00 -7.54 -6.91
CA LEU A 549 -12.06 -7.51 -8.38
C LEU A 549 -13.46 -7.90 -8.88
N GLN A 550 -13.83 -7.51 -10.10
CA GLN A 550 -15.08 -7.94 -10.75
C GLN A 550 -14.83 -9.05 -11.78
N SER A 551 -14.10 -10.10 -11.38
CA SER A 551 -13.81 -11.24 -12.26
C SER A 551 -15.04 -12.11 -12.57
N ASP A 552 -16.21 -11.80 -12.01
CA ASP A 552 -17.50 -12.33 -12.47
C ASP A 552 -17.90 -11.72 -13.82
N ARG A 553 -17.50 -10.47 -14.07
CA ARG A 553 -17.86 -9.70 -15.28
C ARG A 553 -16.84 -9.81 -16.41
N HIS A 554 -15.60 -10.17 -16.10
CA HIS A 554 -14.51 -10.33 -17.08
C HIS A 554 -13.48 -11.34 -16.58
N ASP A 555 -12.66 -11.89 -17.49
CA ASP A 555 -11.60 -12.82 -17.10
C ASP A 555 -10.40 -12.06 -16.51
N LEU A 556 -9.85 -12.59 -15.42
CA LEU A 556 -8.57 -12.13 -14.86
C LEU A 556 -7.42 -12.99 -15.42
N ASN A 557 -6.57 -12.40 -16.24
CA ASN A 557 -5.37 -13.00 -16.80
C ASN A 557 -4.14 -12.60 -15.98
N ILE A 558 -3.49 -13.59 -15.38
CA ILE A 558 -2.25 -13.40 -14.62
C ILE A 558 -1.11 -14.08 -15.36
N TYR A 559 -0.18 -13.27 -15.88
CA TYR A 559 0.99 -13.75 -16.60
C TYR A 559 2.13 -13.97 -15.60
N VAL A 560 2.57 -15.22 -15.48
CA VAL A 560 3.65 -15.69 -14.60
C VAL A 560 4.63 -16.54 -15.43
N ARG A 561 5.03 -16.03 -16.59
CA ARG A 561 5.95 -16.71 -17.51
C ARG A 561 7.37 -16.61 -16.97
N ASN A 562 8.15 -17.67 -17.16
CA ASN A 562 9.52 -17.78 -16.65
C ASN A 562 9.64 -17.60 -15.12
N CYS A 563 8.58 -17.89 -14.37
CA CYS A 563 8.59 -17.88 -12.91
C CYS A 563 8.89 -19.27 -12.36
N ASN A 564 9.51 -19.35 -11.17
CA ASN A 564 9.70 -20.63 -10.50
C ASN A 564 8.36 -21.18 -9.93
N LYS A 565 8.34 -22.48 -9.60
CA LYS A 565 7.13 -23.15 -9.10
C LYS A 565 6.60 -22.52 -7.79
N LYS A 566 7.49 -22.05 -6.92
CA LYS A 566 7.10 -21.40 -5.66
C LYS A 566 6.37 -20.08 -5.94
N THR A 567 6.84 -19.27 -6.88
CA THR A 567 6.16 -18.05 -7.36
C THR A 567 4.76 -18.36 -7.88
N VAL A 568 4.63 -19.32 -8.80
CA VAL A 568 3.32 -19.69 -9.37
C VAL A 568 2.34 -20.16 -8.30
N ASN A 569 2.81 -20.95 -7.33
CA ASN A 569 1.98 -21.42 -6.22
C ASN A 569 1.57 -20.29 -5.26
N ALA A 570 2.47 -19.34 -4.98
CA ALA A 570 2.16 -18.18 -4.15
C ALA A 570 1.07 -17.32 -4.80
N VAL A 571 1.20 -17.01 -6.10
CA VAL A 571 0.18 -16.25 -6.84
C VAL A 571 -1.18 -16.96 -6.85
N LYS A 572 -1.20 -18.27 -7.08
CA LYS A 572 -2.45 -19.07 -6.98
C LYS A 572 -3.06 -19.00 -5.58
N ARG A 573 -2.24 -19.09 -4.54
CA ARG A 573 -2.69 -18.98 -3.15
C ARG A 573 -3.27 -17.59 -2.87
N TRP A 574 -2.65 -16.53 -3.36
CA TRP A 574 -3.15 -15.15 -3.22
C TRP A 574 -4.54 -14.98 -3.84
N VAL A 575 -4.76 -15.55 -5.02
CA VAL A 575 -6.09 -15.56 -5.67
C VAL A 575 -7.08 -16.40 -4.87
N ASN A 576 -6.72 -17.60 -4.43
CA ASN A 576 -7.61 -18.49 -3.67
C ASN A 576 -8.01 -17.92 -2.30
N ASN A 577 -7.14 -17.11 -1.70
CA ASN A 577 -7.38 -16.41 -0.44
C ASN A 577 -8.14 -15.08 -0.64
N SER A 578 -8.50 -14.74 -1.88
CA SER A 578 -9.20 -13.50 -2.23
C SER A 578 -10.64 -13.79 -2.66
N VAL A 579 -11.51 -12.78 -2.51
CA VAL A 579 -12.91 -12.83 -2.95
C VAL A 579 -13.24 -11.68 -3.89
N ILE A 580 -14.13 -11.88 -4.86
CA ILE A 580 -14.64 -10.78 -5.70
C ILE A 580 -15.40 -9.74 -4.86
N ALA A 581 -15.76 -8.61 -5.46
CA ALA A 581 -16.48 -7.51 -4.77
C ALA A 581 -17.79 -7.93 -4.07
N GLN A 582 -18.41 -9.04 -4.48
CA GLN A 582 -19.64 -9.58 -3.90
C GLN A 582 -19.39 -10.64 -2.79
N GLY A 583 -18.13 -10.88 -2.41
CA GLY A 583 -17.75 -11.85 -1.38
C GLY A 583 -17.67 -13.30 -1.85
N GLN A 584 -17.79 -13.57 -3.15
CA GLN A 584 -17.66 -14.90 -3.74
C GLN A 584 -16.21 -15.22 -4.14
N PRO A 585 -15.82 -16.50 -4.28
CA PRO A 585 -14.52 -16.87 -4.83
C PRO A 585 -14.33 -16.39 -6.29
N HIS A 586 -13.08 -16.29 -6.74
CA HIS A 586 -12.78 -16.02 -8.15
C HIS A 586 -13.00 -17.25 -9.03
N GLU A 587 -13.97 -17.21 -9.94
CA GLU A 587 -14.29 -18.35 -10.83
C GLU A 587 -13.67 -18.25 -12.24
N ARG A 588 -13.23 -17.05 -12.67
CA ARG A 588 -12.72 -16.77 -14.03
C ARG A 588 -11.30 -16.22 -14.00
N VAL A 589 -10.34 -17.08 -13.65
CA VAL A 589 -8.91 -16.71 -13.55
C VAL A 589 -8.06 -17.59 -14.46
N ASN A 590 -7.31 -16.96 -15.35
CA ASN A 590 -6.37 -17.61 -16.26
C ASN A 590 -4.94 -17.38 -15.78
N TYR A 591 -4.17 -18.46 -15.62
CA TYR A 591 -2.74 -18.40 -15.28
C TYR A 591 -1.90 -18.71 -16.52
N ILE A 592 -1.24 -17.70 -17.09
CA ILE A 592 -0.40 -17.83 -18.27
C ILE A 592 1.04 -18.09 -17.81
N THR A 593 1.49 -19.34 -17.96
CA THR A 593 2.81 -19.81 -17.46
C THR A 593 3.84 -20.08 -18.56
N LYS A 594 3.42 -20.07 -19.82
CA LYS A 594 4.26 -20.35 -21.00
C LYS A 594 4.15 -19.23 -22.02
#